data_AF-A0A932PD24-F1
#
_entry.id   AF-A0A932PD24-F1
#
_cell.length_a   1.000
_cell.length_b   1.000
_cell.length_c   1.000
_cell.angle_alpha   90.00
_cell.angle_beta   90.00
_cell.angle_gamma   90.00
#
_symmetry.space_group_name_H-M   'P 1'
#
loop_
_entity.id
_entity.type
_entity.pdbx_description
1 polymer ?
#
loop_
_entity_poly.entity_id
_entity_poly.type
_entity_poly.pdbx_seq_one_letter_code
_entity_poly.pdbx_strand_id
1 'polypeptide(L)' 'MPDSNHASHIVADGHKRLLDALQADGTVARIRTEVENEFALHFPNASVWIRWRLRREINREIERRLAKLAPPDALY' A
#
# COMPACT_ATOMS: atom_id res chain seq x y z
N MET A 1 -32.52 19.20 9.03
CA MET A 1 -31.63 18.53 8.07
C MET A 1 -30.26 18.50 8.71
N PRO A 2 -29.80 17.39 9.31
CA PRO A 2 -28.43 17.31 9.81
C PRO A 2 -27.50 16.97 8.65
N ASP A 3 -26.47 17.80 8.48
CA ASP A 3 -25.46 17.69 7.43
C ASP A 3 -24.65 16.40 7.56
N SER A 4 -24.77 15.53 6.56
CA SER A 4 -24.05 14.26 6.41
C SER A 4 -22.53 14.40 6.23
N ASN A 5 -21.97 15.61 6.33
CA ASN A 5 -20.58 15.91 6.00
C ASN A 5 -19.58 15.62 7.15
N HIS A 6 -20.03 15.41 8.39
CA HIS A 6 -19.12 15.29 9.53
C HIS A 6 -18.48 13.89 9.66
N ALA A 7 -19.20 12.84 9.27
CA ALA A 7 -18.70 11.46 9.36
C ALA A 7 -17.53 11.19 8.39
N SER A 8 -17.55 11.80 7.21
CA SER A 8 -16.53 11.59 6.18
C SER A 8 -15.14 12.11 6.57
N HIS A 9 -15.06 13.16 7.39
CA HIS A 9 -13.78 13.72 7.85
C HIS A 9 -13.07 12.82 8.88
N ILE A 10 -13.83 12.19 9.78
CA ILE A 10 -13.28 11.30 10.82
C ILE A 10 -12.73 10.00 10.19
N VAL A 11 -13.39 9.49 9.15
CA VAL A 11 -12.98 8.28 8.41
C VAL A 11 -11.70 8.52 7.60
N ALA A 12 -11.58 9.69 6.96
CA ALA A 12 -10.36 10.08 6.25
C ALA A 12 -9.15 10.21 7.19
N ASP A 13 -9.36 10.68 8.42
CA ASP A 13 -8.31 10.78 9.44
C ASP A 13 -7.89 9.41 10.00
N GLY A 14 -8.82 8.46 10.16
CA GLY A 14 -8.52 7.11 10.64
C GLY A 14 -7.61 6.33 9.68
N HIS A 15 -7.91 6.37 8.38
CA HIS A 15 -7.09 5.72 7.36
C HIS A 15 -5.70 6.35 7.23
N LYS A 16 -5.62 7.69 7.27
CA LYS A 16 -4.32 8.40 7.28
C LYS A 16 -3.49 8.05 8.51
N ARG A 17 -4.09 8.04 9.70
CA ARG A 17 -3.36 7.68 10.94
C ARG A 17 -2.88 6.23 10.94
N LEU A 18 -3.65 5.30 10.38
CA LEU A 18 -3.23 3.91 10.20
C LEU A 18 -2.03 3.81 9.26
N LEU A 19 -2.07 4.50 8.11
CA LEU A 19 -0.93 4.55 7.19
C LEU A 19 0.30 5.20 7.82
N ASP A 20 0.13 6.32 8.53
CA ASP A 20 1.21 7.01 9.25
C ASP A 20 1.80 6.12 10.35
N ALA A 21 0.97 5.35 11.08
CA ALA A 21 1.43 4.41 12.09
C ALA A 21 2.22 3.24 11.47
N LEU A 22 1.72 2.66 10.38
CA LEU A 22 2.42 1.61 9.63
C LEU A 22 3.73 2.11 8.99
N GLN A 23 3.78 3.40 8.64
CA GLN A 23 4.96 4.04 8.11
C GLN A 23 5.98 4.34 9.23
N ALA A 24 5.51 4.78 10.40
CA ALA A 24 6.34 5.02 11.59
C ALA A 24 6.90 3.72 12.19
N ASP A 25 6.13 2.63 12.17
CA ASP A 25 6.55 1.29 12.59
C ASP A 25 7.48 0.60 11.57
N GLY A 26 7.68 1.23 10.41
CA GLY A 26 8.52 0.68 9.34
C GLY A 26 7.88 -0.50 8.61
N THR A 27 6.63 -0.87 8.92
CA THR A 27 5.89 -1.96 8.25
C THR A 27 5.79 -1.71 6.75
N VAL A 28 5.52 -0.46 6.33
CA VAL A 28 5.48 -0.05 4.91
C VAL A 28 6.83 -0.30 4.22
N ALA A 29 7.93 0.10 4.87
CA ALA A 29 9.27 -0.12 4.35
C ALA A 29 9.63 -1.61 4.28
N ARG A 30 9.18 -2.39 5.28
CA ARG A 30 9.38 -3.85 5.33
C ARG A 30 8.65 -4.56 4.19
N ILE A 31 7.37 -4.26 3.99
CA ILE A 31 6.56 -4.83 2.90
C ILE A 31 7.16 -4.46 1.55
N ARG A 32 7.56 -3.20 1.37
CA ARG A 32 8.20 -2.75 0.15
C ARG A 32 9.48 -3.53 -0.13
N THR A 33 10.36 -3.66 0.87
CA THR A 33 11.63 -4.39 0.75
C THR A 33 11.40 -5.87 0.46
N GLU A 34 10.40 -6.49 1.10
CA GLU A 34 10.06 -7.90 0.92
C GLU A 34 9.53 -8.17 -0.49
N VAL A 35 8.60 -7.35 -0.98
CA VAL A 35 8.09 -7.43 -2.37
C VAL A 35 9.21 -7.12 -3.36
N GLU A 36 10.03 -6.09 -3.14
CA GLU A 36 11.16 -5.78 -4.02
C GLU A 36 12.16 -6.94 -4.07
N ASN A 37 12.44 -7.63 -2.96
CA ASN A 37 13.31 -8.81 -2.91
C ASN A 37 12.71 -10.04 -3.61
N GLU A 38 11.41 -10.32 -3.42
CA GLU A 38 10.70 -11.40 -4.13
C GLU A 38 10.86 -11.21 -5.65
N PHE A 39 10.68 -9.97 -6.12
CA PHE A 39 10.78 -9.66 -7.54
C PHE A 39 12.23 -9.48 -8.02
N ALA A 40 13.18 -9.10 -7.15
CA ALA A 40 14.60 -8.92 -7.48
C ALA A 40 15.22 -10.18 -8.10
N LEU A 41 14.77 -11.36 -7.68
CA LEU A 41 15.17 -12.65 -8.25
C LEU A 41 14.80 -12.79 -9.73
N HIS A 42 13.78 -12.07 -10.20
CA HIS A 42 13.32 -12.07 -11.59
C HIS A 42 13.96 -10.96 -12.46
N PHE A 43 14.57 -9.94 -11.86
CA PHE A 43 15.23 -8.83 -12.59
C PHE A 43 16.49 -9.20 -13.40
N PRO A 44 17.40 -10.11 -12.97
CA PRO A 44 18.68 -10.31 -13.67
C PRO A 44 18.51 -10.86 -15.09
N ASN A 45 17.44 -11.62 -15.34
CA ASN A 45 17.15 -12.23 -16.64
C ASN A 45 16.08 -11.47 -17.45
N ALA A 46 15.58 -10.34 -16.94
CA ALA A 46 14.44 -9.63 -17.53
C ALA A 46 14.86 -8.53 -18.51
N SER A 47 14.26 -8.53 -19.70
CA SER A 47 14.34 -7.41 -20.66
C SER A 47 13.84 -6.09 -20.06
N VAL A 48 14.28 -4.95 -20.59
CA VAL A 48 13.89 -3.61 -20.09
C VAL A 48 12.37 -3.43 -20.00
N TRP A 49 11.63 -3.97 -20.98
CA TRP A 49 10.16 -3.94 -21.00
C TRP A 49 9.53 -4.80 -19.89
N ILE A 50 10.10 -5.98 -19.65
CA ILE A 50 9.68 -6.86 -18.56
C ILE A 50 9.97 -6.19 -17.21
N ARG A 51 11.12 -5.53 -17.05
CA ARG A 51 11.45 -4.76 -15.84
C ARG A 51 10.47 -3.61 -15.59
N TRP A 52 10.05 -2.91 -16.63
CA TRP A 52 9.01 -1.86 -16.51
C TRP A 52 7.67 -2.46 -16.05
N ARG A 53 7.27 -3.60 -16.63
CA ARG A 53 6.06 -4.31 -16.22
C ARG A 53 6.14 -4.82 -14.77
N LEU A 54 7.26 -5.44 -14.39
CA LEU A 54 7.50 -5.94 -13.03
C LEU A 54 7.47 -4.80 -12.01
N ARG A 55 8.03 -3.62 -12.32
CA ARG A 55 7.89 -2.43 -11.44
C ARG A 55 6.43 -2.03 -11.22
N ARG A 56 5.61 -2.09 -12.27
CA ARG A 56 4.17 -1.84 -12.16
C ARG A 56 3.46 -2.88 -11.31
N GLU A 57 3.84 -4.15 -11.43
CA GLU A 57 3.32 -5.24 -10.60
C GLU A 57 3.75 -5.11 -9.14
N ILE A 58 5.01 -4.75 -8.86
CA ILE A 58 5.51 -4.47 -7.51
C ILE A 58 4.68 -3.38 -6.84
N ASN A 59 4.46 -2.25 -7.51
CA ASN A 59 3.66 -1.16 -6.93
C ASN A 59 2.22 -1.61 -6.64
N ARG A 60 1.60 -2.36 -7.55
CA ARG A 60 0.25 -2.92 -7.33
C ARG A 60 0.21 -3.90 -6.17
N GLU A 61 1.24 -4.73 -6.01
CA GLU A 61 1.28 -5.73 -4.94
C GLU A 61 1.55 -5.08 -3.58
N ILE A 62 2.40 -4.05 -3.54
CA ILE A 62 2.57 -3.20 -2.35
C ILE A 62 1.23 -2.55 -1.98
N GLU A 63 0.53 -1.92 -2.93
CA GLU A 63 -0.79 -1.33 -2.70
C GLU A 63 -1.80 -2.36 -2.20
N ARG A 64 -1.83 -3.58 -2.75
CA ARG A 64 -2.71 -4.66 -2.27
C ARG A 64 -2.37 -5.11 -0.85
N ARG A 65 -1.09 -5.30 -0.53
CA ARG A 65 -0.66 -5.71 0.81
C ARG A 65 -0.95 -4.62 1.83
N LEU A 66 -0.74 -3.35 1.47
CA LEU A 66 -1.12 -2.21 2.29
C LEU A 66 -2.64 -2.12 2.47
N ALA A 67 -3.43 -2.30 1.42
CA ALA A 67 -4.89 -2.30 1.49
C ALA A 67 -5.46 -3.48 2.29
N LYS A 68 -4.74 -4.60 2.41
CA LYS A 68 -5.13 -5.69 3.33
C LYS A 68 -4.90 -5.34 4.79
N LEU A 69 -3.84 -4.58 5.08
CA LEU A 69 -3.47 -4.18 6.46
C LEU A 69 -4.25 -2.95 6.93
N ALA A 70 -4.53 -2.03 6.02
CA ALA A 70 -5.39 -0.87 6.21
C ALA A 70 -6.50 -0.91 5.15
N PRO A 71 -7.51 -1.79 5.32
CA PRO A 71 -8.67 -1.79 4.44
C PRO A 71 -9.29 -0.40 4.45
N PRO A 72 -9.59 0.20 3.28
CA PRO A 72 -10.38 1.43 3.24
C PRO A 72 -11.77 1.24 3.88
N ASP A 73 -12.16 -0.03 4.08
CA ASP A 73 -13.42 -0.50 4.64
C ASP A 73 -13.34 -0.95 6.11
N ALA A 74 -12.18 -0.88 6.78
CA ALA A 74 -12.01 -1.35 8.17
C ALA A 74 -12.72 -0.46 9.23
N LEU A 75 -13.52 0.49 8.77
CA LEU A 75 -14.35 1.39 9.58
C LEU A 75 -15.86 1.06 9.50
N TYR A 76 -16.24 -0.03 8.83
CA TYR A 76 -17.60 -0.59 8.88
C TYR A 76 -17.71 -1.78 9.83
#